data_AF-A0A7C7GM92-F1
#
_entry.id   AF-A0A7C7GM92-F1
#
_cell.length_a   1.000
_cell.length_b   1.000
_cell.length_c   1.000
_cell.angle_alpha   90.00
_cell.angle_beta   90.00
_cell.angle_gamma   90.00
#
_symmetry.space_group_name_H-M   'P 1'
#
loop_
_entity.id
_entity.type
_entity.pdbx_description
1 polymer ?
#
loop_
_entity_poly.entity_id
_entity_poly.type
_entity_poly.pdbx_seq_one_letter_code
_entity_poly.pdbx_strand_id
1 'polypeptide(L)' 'MGTHEYEADKRNENILIYVNGEIVPRSEAKVSVFDSGFLLGDGVWEGIRYHNG' A
#
# COMPACT_ATOMS: atom_id res chain seq x y z
N MET A 1 0.02 13.86 16.11
CA MET A 1 0.16 14.04 14.66
C MET A 1 1.55 13.63 14.23
N GLY A 2 1.67 12.41 13.72
CA GLY A 2 2.91 11.90 13.13
C GLY A 2 2.92 12.15 11.62
N THR A 3 4.10 12.18 11.01
CA THR A 3 4.28 12.44 9.57
C THR A 3 3.57 11.42 8.64
N HIS A 4 3.10 10.30 9.19
CA HIS A 4 2.46 9.20 8.45
C HIS A 4 1.01 8.94 8.86
N GLU A 5 0.36 9.92 9.50
CA GLU A 5 -1.06 9.83 9.84
C GLU A 5 -1.94 10.02 8.59
N TYR A 6 -3.01 9.24 8.46
CA TYR A 6 -3.97 9.32 7.37
C TYR A 6 -5.40 9.27 7.90
N GLU A 7 -6.33 9.90 7.20
CA GLU A 7 -7.76 9.77 7.53
C GLU A 7 -8.30 8.43 7.07
N ALA A 8 -8.96 7.71 7.98
CA ALA A 8 -9.58 6.44 7.66
C ALA A 8 -10.75 6.65 6.68
N ASP A 9 -10.75 5.86 5.60
CA ASP A 9 -11.80 5.87 4.58
C ASP A 9 -12.30 4.45 4.34
N LYS A 10 -13.60 4.23 4.55
CA LYS A 10 -14.25 2.92 4.37
C LYS A 10 -14.10 2.37 2.95
N ARG A 11 -13.93 3.25 1.96
CA ARG A 11 -13.69 2.83 0.57
C ARG A 11 -12.40 2.02 0.42
N ASN A 12 -11.42 2.26 1.29
CA ASN A 12 -10.14 1.55 1.27
C ASN A 12 -10.22 0.12 1.83
N GLU A 13 -11.33 -0.28 2.46
CA GLU A 13 -11.46 -1.62 3.06
C GLU A 13 -11.47 -2.73 1.99
N ASN A 14 -12.03 -2.46 0.81
CA ASN A 14 -12.26 -3.45 -0.24
C ASN A 14 -11.40 -3.23 -1.49
N ILE A 15 -10.34 -2.43 -1.40
CA ILE A 15 -9.44 -2.22 -2.55
C ILE A 15 -8.62 -3.48 -2.82
N LEU A 16 -8.22 -3.61 -4.09
CA LEU A 16 -7.29 -4.62 -4.53
C LEU A 16 -5.87 -4.08 -4.54
N ILE A 17 -4.92 -4.90 -4.12
CA ILE A 17 -3.50 -4.58 -4.05
C ILE A 17 -2.74 -5.54 -4.97
N TYR A 18 -1.91 -4.99 -5.85
CA TYR A 18 -0.98 -5.78 -6.62
C TYR A 18 0.30 -6.01 -5.80
N VAL A 19 0.65 -7.25 -5.53
CA VAL A 19 1.85 -7.64 -4.79
C VAL A 19 2.37 -8.97 -5.31
N ASN A 20 3.68 -9.05 -5.56
CA ASN A 20 4.37 -10.28 -6.00
C ASN A 20 3.74 -11.00 -7.22
N GLY A 21 3.23 -10.24 -8.20
CA GLY A 21 2.64 -10.82 -9.41
C GLY A 21 1.14 -11.08 -9.34
N GLU A 22 0.51 -10.85 -8.18
CA GLU A 22 -0.89 -11.18 -7.95
C GLU A 22 -1.69 -9.95 -7.50
N ILE A 23 -2.99 -9.91 -7.88
CA ILE A 23 -3.94 -8.92 -7.40
C ILE A 23 -4.78 -9.56 -6.30
N VAL A 24 -4.68 -9.06 -5.07
CA VAL A 24 -5.34 -9.65 -3.88
C VAL A 24 -6.14 -8.60 -3.09
N PRO A 25 -7.15 -9.00 -2.30
CA PRO A 25 -7.81 -8.09 -1.36
C PRO A 25 -6.82 -7.48 -0.37
N ARG A 26 -7.07 -6.23 0.06
CA ARG A 26 -6.23 -5.51 1.05
C ARG A 26 -5.90 -6.34 2.30
N SER A 27 -6.86 -7.10 2.81
CA SER A 27 -6.70 -7.94 4.02
C SER A 27 -5.72 -9.11 3.84
N GLU A 28 -5.42 -9.49 2.60
CA GLU A 28 -4.54 -10.61 2.26
C GLU A 28 -3.17 -10.16 1.74
N ALA A 29 -3.04 -8.88 1.39
CA ALA A 29 -1.80 -8.28 0.90
C ALA A 29 -0.70 -8.34 1.97
N LYS A 30 0.43 -8.97 1.63
CA LYS A 30 1.56 -9.21 2.53
C LYS A 30 2.89 -9.06 1.81
N VAL A 31 3.88 -8.53 2.51
CA VAL A 31 5.30 -8.50 2.10
C VAL A 31 6.13 -9.31 3.10
N SER A 32 7.32 -9.72 2.69
CA SER A 32 8.26 -10.37 3.62
C SER A 32 8.71 -9.38 4.69
N VAL A 33 8.86 -9.83 5.93
CA VAL A 33 9.50 -9.03 6.99
C VAL A 33 10.99 -8.78 6.72
N PHE A 34 11.58 -9.51 5.78
CA PHE A 34 12.95 -9.34 5.31
C PHE A 34 13.05 -8.50 4.02
N ASP A 35 11.95 -7.92 3.55
CA ASP A 35 11.96 -6.99 2.42
C ASP A 35 12.82 -5.76 2.75
N SER A 36 13.74 -5.36 1.87
CA SER A 36 14.65 -4.24 2.13
C SER A 36 13.92 -2.90 2.21
N GLY A 37 12.80 -2.74 1.50
CA GLY A 37 11.93 -1.57 1.60
C GLY A 37 11.26 -1.47 2.96
N PHE A 38 10.95 -2.61 3.60
CA PHE A 38 10.46 -2.63 4.99
C PHE A 38 11.59 -2.46 6.02
N LEU A 39 12.69 -3.22 5.86
CA LEU A 39 13.74 -3.33 6.87
C LEU A 39 14.65 -2.09 6.92
N LEU A 40 14.98 -1.52 5.76
CA LEU A 40 15.98 -0.46 5.63
C LEU A 40 15.37 0.84 5.07
N GLY A 41 14.12 0.82 4.63
CA GLY A 41 13.55 1.91 3.85
C GLY A 41 14.19 2.02 2.46
N ASP A 42 14.76 0.92 1.95
CA ASP A 42 15.41 0.88 0.64
C ASP A 42 14.35 0.76 -0.46
N GLY A 43 13.63 1.86 -0.69
CA GLY A 43 12.56 1.93 -1.65
C GLY A 43 12.22 3.36 -2.05
N VAL A 44 11.58 3.50 -3.20
CA VAL A 44 11.02 4.76 -3.69
C VAL A 44 9.51 4.58 -3.80
N TRP A 45 8.76 5.62 -3.43
CA TRP A 45 7.31 5.64 -3.56
C TRP A 45 6.86 6.91 -4.30
N GLU A 46 5.75 6.79 -5.03
CA GLU A 46 5.08 7.92 -5.66
C GLU A 46 3.56 7.72 -5.54
N GLY A 47 2.81 8.81 -5.43
CA GLY A 47 1.36 8.81 -5.38
C GLY A 47 0.75 9.29 -6.70
N ILE A 48 -0.05 8.45 -7.34
CA ILE A 48 -0.82 8.84 -8.53
C ILE A 48 -2.28 9.04 -8.15
N ARG A 49 -2.89 10.10 -8.68
CA ARG A 49 -4.33 10.35 -8.56
C ARG A 49 -4.98 10.16 -9.91
N TYR A 50 -6.05 9.37 -9.94
CA TYR A 50 -6.89 9.19 -11.11
C TYR A 50 -8.17 9.99 -10.95
N HIS A 51 -8.52 10.74 -11.99
CA HIS A 51 -9.70 11.61 -12.02
C HIS A 51 -10.50 11.32 -13.29
N ASN A 52 -11.82 11.22 -13.14
CA ASN A 52 -12.78 11.19 -14.25
C ASN A 52 -12.72 10.03 -15.25
N GLY A 53 -12.22 8.86 -14.87
CA GLY A 53 -12.32 7.71 -15.77
C GLY A 53 -11.41 7.85 -16.99
#